data_AF-A0A0G1HNS3-F1
#
_entry.id   AF-A0A0G1HNS3-F1
#
_cell.length_a   1.000
_cell.length_b   1.000
_cell.length_c   1.000
_cell.angle_alpha   90.00
_cell.angle_beta   90.00
_cell.angle_gamma   90.00
#
_symmetry.space_group_name_H-M   'P 1'
#
loop_
_entity.id
_entity.type
_entity.pdbx_description
1 polymer ?
#
loop_
_entity_poly.entity_id
_entity_poly.type
_entity_poly.pdbx_seq_one_letter_code
_entity_poly.pdbx_strand_id
1 'polypeptide(L)' 'MCLAIPGKIISIKNNIAQVKYSKETRSVKIVSGNYKIGDYVIAQARRR' A
#
# COMPACT_ATOMS: atom_id res chain seq x y z
N MET A 1 6.80 -19.45 4.69
CA MET A 1 5.55 -18.68 4.90
C MET A 1 5.93 -17.27 5.25
N CYS A 2 5.54 -16.27 4.46
CA CYS A 2 5.71 -14.86 4.81
C CYS A 2 4.32 -14.29 5.12
N LEU A 3 4.10 -13.82 6.35
CA LEU A 3 2.84 -13.22 6.75
C LEU A 3 2.81 -11.78 6.23
N ALA A 4 1.96 -11.51 5.24
CA ALA A 4 1.81 -10.16 4.72
C ALA A 4 1.08 -9.28 5.76
N ILE A 5 1.69 -8.17 6.15
CA ILE A 5 1.10 -7.22 7.09
C ILE A 5 0.26 -6.22 6.28
N PRO A 6 -1.04 -6.06 6.55
CA PRO A 6 -1.85 -5.06 5.89
C PRO A 6 -1.49 -3.66 6.41
N GLY A 7 -1.49 -2.67 5.53
CA GLY A 7 -1.31 -1.26 5.88
C GLY A 7 -2.47 -0.42 5.37
N LYS A 8 -2.72 0.73 6.01
CA LYS A 8 -3.83 1.62 5.67
C LYS A 8 -3.39 2.68 4.66
N ILE A 9 -4.16 2.90 3.61
CA ILE A 9 -3.94 4.01 2.68
C ILE A 9 -4.29 5.32 3.38
N ILE A 10 -3.31 6.21 3.50
CA ILE A 10 -3.48 7.54 4.12
C ILE A 10 -3.49 8.68 3.08
N SER A 11 -2.97 8.43 1.88
CA SER A 11 -2.98 9.39 0.78
C SER A 11 -2.82 8.67 -0.55
N ILE A 12 -3.44 9.18 -1.61
CA ILE A 12 -3.23 8.73 -2.98
C ILE A 12 -2.95 9.98 -3.81
N LYS A 13 -1.81 10.00 -4.50
CA LYS A 13 -1.45 11.04 -5.46
C LYS A 13 -1.09 10.36 -6.77
N ASN A 14 -1.85 10.66 -7.82
CA ASN A 14 -1.78 9.96 -9.11
C ASN A 14 -1.95 8.44 -8.89
N ASN A 15 -0.94 7.64 -9.25
CA ASN A 15 -0.94 6.18 -9.04
C ASN A 15 0.01 5.74 -7.92
N ILE A 16 0.36 6.63 -6.99
CA ILE A 16 1.20 6.31 -5.84
C ILE A 16 0.37 6.52 -4.56
N ALA A 17 0.16 5.43 -3.83
CA ALA A 17 -0.46 5.42 -2.52
C ALA A 17 0.60 5.50 -1.43
N GLN A 18 0.38 6.33 -0.41
CA GLN A 18 1.09 6.24 0.85
C GLN A 18 0.34 5.31 1.78
N VAL A 19 1.00 4.20 2.13
CA VAL A 19 0.46 3.17 3.00
C VAL A 19 1.14 3.26 4.36
N LYS A 20 0.34 3.49 5.41
CA LYS A 20 0.79 3.54 6.80
C LYS A 20 0.70 2.15 7.42
N TYR A 21 1.84 1.66 7.88
CA TYR A 21 1.96 0.51 8.77
C TYR A 21 2.20 0.99 10.19
N SER A 22 2.19 0.07 11.16
CA SER A 22 2.36 0.40 12.58
C SER A 22 3.67 1.15 12.89
N LYS A 23 4.75 0.90 12.13
CA LYS A 23 6.08 1.48 12.38
C LYS A 23 6.59 2.42 11.29
N GLU A 24 6.02 2.38 10.09
CA GLU A 24 6.55 3.12 8.93
C GLU A 24 5.45 3.50 7.94
N THR A 25 5.76 4.44 7.05
CA THR A 25 4.92 4.78 5.90
C THR A 25 5.69 4.44 4.64
N ARG A 26 5.09 3.71 3.71
CA ARG A 26 5.72 3.36 2.42
C ARG A 26 4.92 3.90 1.24
N SER A 27 5.63 4.34 0.22
CA SER A 27 5.06 4.68 -1.08
C SER A 27 4.91 3.41 -1.92
N VAL A 28 3.70 3.13 -2.38
CA VAL A 28 3.36 1.93 -3.16
C VAL A 28 2.66 2.35 -4.44
N LYS A 29 3.05 1.75 -5.58
CA LYS A 29 2.41 2.02 -6.85
C LYS A 29 1.13 1.19 -6.99
N ILE A 30 0.02 1.84 -7.32
CA ILE A 30 -1.22 1.16 -7.71
C ILE A 30 -1.04 0.70 -9.16
N VAL A 31 -1.00 -0.61 -9.37
CA VAL A 31 -0.85 -1.22 -10.70
C VAL A 31 -2.20 -1.48 -11.35
N SER A 32 -3.19 -1.89 -10.57
CA SER A 32 -4.54 -2.20 -11.02
C SER A 32 -5.52 -2.10 -9.86
N GLY A 33 -6.79 -1.80 -10.16
CA GLY A 33 -7.89 -1.66 -9.20
C GLY A 33 -8.13 -0.22 -8.74
N ASN A 34 -9.33 -0.01 -8.18
CA ASN A 34 -9.74 1.27 -7.60
C ASN A 34 -9.63 1.18 -6.07
N TYR A 35 -8.77 2.01 -5.49
CA TYR A 35 -8.57 2.10 -4.04
C TYR A 35 -8.89 3.51 -3.56
N LYS A 36 -9.28 3.63 -2.30
CA LYS A 36 -9.55 4.92 -1.66
C LYS A 36 -8.77 5.07 -0.35
N ILE A 37 -8.66 6.31 0.10
CA ILE A 37 -8.09 6.62 1.41
C ILE A 37 -8.94 5.91 2.48
N GLY A 38 -8.27 5.23 3.40
CA GLY A 38 -8.89 4.43 4.46
C GLY A 38 -8.85 2.92 4.22
N ASP A 39 -8.69 2.47 2.98
CA ASP A 39 -8.62 1.04 2.68
C ASP A 39 -7.34 0.41 3.27
N TYR A 40 -7.46 -0.86 3.68
CA TYR A 40 -6.32 -1.67 4.10
C TYR A 40 -5.86 -2.55 2.94
N VAL A 41 -4.57 -2.51 2.64
CA VAL A 41 -3.98 -3.20 1.49
C VAL A 41 -2.70 -3.94 1.87
N ILE A 42 -2.39 -4.98 1.10
CA ILE A 42 -1.12 -5.70 1.17
C ILE A 42 -0.25 -5.21 0.00
N ALA A 43 0.94 -4.70 0.31
CA ALA A 43 1.89 -4.31 -0.71
C ALA A 43 2.76 -5.52 -1.12
N GLN A 44 2.72 -5.88 -2.40
CA GLN A 44 3.60 -6.89 -2.96
C GLN A 44 4.92 -6.25 -3.41
N ALA A 45 6.05 -6.78 -2.94
CA ALA A 45 7.36 -6.40 -3.47
C ALA A 45 7.50 -6.88 -4.92
N ARG A 46 7.96 -6.00 -5.81
CA ARG A 46 8.32 -6.40 -7.17
C ARG A 46 9.64 -7.17 -7.12
N ARG A 47 9.64 -8.46 -7.48
CA ARG A 47 10.90 -9.16 -7.81
C ARG A 47 11.50 -8.50 -9.05
N ARG A 48 12.79 -8.18 -8.99
CA ARG A 48 13.57 -7.71 -10.15
C ARG A 48 13.64 -8.79 -11.21
#